data_AF-A0A1M4W7X1-F1
#
_entry.id   AF-A0A1M4W7X1-F1
#
_cell.length_a   1.000
_cell.length_b   1.000
_cell.length_c   1.000
_cell.angle_alpha   90.00
_cell.angle_beta   90.00
_cell.angle_gamma   90.00
#
_symmetry.space_group_name_H-M   'P 1'
#
loop_
_entity.id
_entity.type
_entity.pdbx_description
1 polymer ?
#
loop_
_entity_poly.entity_id
_entity_poly.type
_entity_poly.pdbx_seq_one_letter_code
_entity_poly.pdbx_strand_id
1 'polypeptide(L)'
;MKYVFFIGALLIGVLCILSSVFYAYEMVPSTTREISFPELKEVLYLKKDNWGISGDKQIMSLSRSKWTSIDRDSENDYILEGLQEVFYKQTKDTLTLFLRRKFKLPKDFESKVVIRQIELENPQFMDLFDQSKLGKVARF
;
A
#
# COMPACT_ATOMS: atom_id res chain seq x y z
N MET A 1 -0.25 -49.96 -16.42
CA MET A 1 -0.54 -49.64 -15.01
C MET A 1 0.54 -48.77 -14.34
N LYS A 2 1.84 -49.11 -14.41
CA LYS A 2 2.92 -48.32 -13.77
C LYS A 2 2.96 -46.82 -14.15
N TYR A 3 2.72 -46.50 -15.42
CA TYR A 3 2.71 -45.11 -15.90
C TYR A 3 1.52 -44.27 -15.39
N VAL A 4 0.38 -44.91 -15.09
CA VAL A 4 -0.82 -44.21 -14.58
C VAL A 4 -0.57 -43.71 -13.15
N PHE A 5 0.08 -44.53 -12.32
CA PHE A 5 0.51 -44.12 -10.97
C PHE A 5 1.54 -42.99 -11.01
N PHE A 6 2.47 -43.05 -11.96
CA PHE A 6 3.51 -42.04 -12.10
C PHE A 6 2.94 -40.67 -12.53
N ILE A 7 2.01 -40.68 -13.49
CA ILE A 7 1.30 -39.46 -13.94
C ILE A 7 0.44 -38.88 -12.82
N GLY A 8 -0.27 -39.74 -12.07
CA GLY A 8 -1.07 -39.30 -10.91
C GLY A 8 -0.23 -38.63 -9.83
N ALA A 9 0.92 -39.22 -9.48
CA ALA A 9 1.84 -38.64 -8.49
C ALA A 9 2.41 -37.29 -8.95
N LEU A 10 2.74 -37.16 -10.25
CA LEU A 10 3.26 -35.91 -10.81
C LEU A 10 2.21 -34.79 -10.81
N LEU A 11 0.95 -35.10 -11.14
CA LEU A 11 -0.14 -34.12 -11.09
C LEU A 11 -0.41 -33.62 -9.66
N ILE A 12 -0.40 -34.52 -8.67
CA ILE A 12 -0.56 -34.14 -7.26
C ILE A 12 0.62 -33.24 -6.83
N GLY A 13 1.85 -33.58 -7.21
CA GLY A 13 3.02 -32.76 -6.93
C GLY A 13 2.90 -31.35 -7.49
N VAL A 14 2.48 -31.21 -8.75
CA VAL A 14 2.24 -29.90 -9.37
C VAL A 14 1.13 -29.13 -8.65
N LEU A 15 0.03 -29.79 -8.28
CA LEU A 15 -1.08 -29.16 -7.56
C LEU A 15 -0.65 -28.65 -6.17
N CYS A 16 0.16 -29.42 -5.45
CA CYS A 16 0.73 -29.01 -4.16
C CYS A 16 1.65 -27.81 -4.32
N ILE A 17 2.49 -27.77 -5.36
CA ILE A 17 3.35 -26.63 -5.65
C ILE A 17 2.49 -25.39 -5.95
N LEU A 18 1.51 -25.49 -6.85
CA LEU A 18 0.63 -24.37 -7.19
C LEU A 18 -0.15 -23.85 -5.98
N SER A 19 -0.68 -24.75 -5.14
CA SER A 19 -1.36 -24.38 -3.89
C SER A 19 -0.41 -23.65 -2.93
N SER A 20 0.81 -24.16 -2.75
CA SER A 20 1.81 -23.50 -1.87
C SER A 20 2.21 -22.11 -2.38
N VAL A 21 2.34 -21.94 -3.70
CA VAL A 21 2.61 -20.65 -4.34
C VAL A 21 1.44 -19.69 -4.15
N PHE A 22 0.21 -20.19 -4.26
CA PHE A 22 -1.01 -19.39 -4.05
C PHE A 22 -1.13 -18.92 -2.59
N TYR A 23 -0.93 -19.82 -1.62
CA TYR A 23 -0.92 -19.47 -0.20
C TYR A 23 0.18 -18.46 0.16
N ALA A 24 1.38 -18.60 -0.42
CA ALA A 24 2.45 -17.64 -0.23
C ALA A 24 2.11 -16.25 -0.80
N TYR A 25 1.30 -16.20 -1.87
CA TYR A 25 0.84 -14.96 -2.47
C TYR A 25 -0.22 -14.22 -1.62
N GLU A 26 -1.04 -14.93 -0.84
CA GLU A 26 -2.02 -14.29 0.05
C GLU A 26 -1.39 -13.72 1.34
N MET A 27 -0.24 -14.25 1.77
CA MET A 27 0.43 -13.82 3.00
C MET A 27 1.36 -12.61 2.86
N VAL A 28 1.35 -11.89 1.72
CA VAL A 28 2.30 -10.79 1.57
C VAL A 28 1.99 -9.69 2.59
N PRO A 29 2.97 -9.29 3.42
CA PRO A 29 2.70 -8.40 4.55
C PRO A 29 2.23 -7.03 4.06
N SER A 30 1.02 -6.67 4.47
CA SER A 30 0.51 -5.31 4.36
C SER A 30 0.85 -4.53 5.62
N THR A 31 1.40 -3.34 5.45
CA THR A 31 1.55 -2.37 6.54
C THR A 31 0.40 -1.38 6.44
N THR A 32 -0.34 -1.19 7.52
CA THR A 32 -1.42 -0.19 7.57
C THR A 32 -1.15 0.80 8.70
N ARG A 33 -1.28 2.09 8.41
CA ARG A 33 -1.20 3.18 9.39
C ARG A 33 -2.48 3.97 9.40
N GLU A 34 -3.04 4.09 10.59
CA GLU A 34 -4.25 4.84 10.86
C GLU A 34 -3.92 6.33 11.08
N ILE A 35 -4.69 7.21 10.46
CA ILE A 35 -4.58 8.67 10.56
C ILE A 35 -5.97 9.19 10.94
N SER A 36 -6.15 9.48 12.23
CA SER A 36 -7.44 9.90 12.80
C SER A 36 -7.61 11.41 12.76
N PHE A 37 -8.73 11.92 12.26
CA PHE A 37 -9.15 13.32 12.25
C PHE A 37 -10.34 13.52 13.20
N PRO A 38 -10.11 13.75 14.51
CA PRO A 38 -11.18 13.72 15.52
C PRO A 38 -12.27 14.77 15.27
N GLU A 39 -11.90 15.96 14.81
CA GLU A 39 -12.83 17.06 14.56
C GLU A 39 -13.78 16.79 13.38
N LEU A 40 -13.32 16.01 12.40
CA LEU A 40 -14.11 15.59 11.25
C LEU A 40 -14.88 14.29 11.50
N LYS A 41 -14.60 13.62 12.63
CA LYS A 41 -15.04 12.26 12.97
C LYS A 41 -14.73 11.28 11.84
N GLU A 42 -13.53 11.38 11.29
CA GLU A 42 -13.10 10.60 10.14
C GLU A 42 -11.72 10.00 10.40
N VAL A 43 -11.48 8.82 9.82
CA VAL A 43 -10.21 8.12 9.90
C VAL A 43 -9.81 7.72 8.50
N LEU A 44 -8.56 8.00 8.15
CA LEU A 44 -7.94 7.55 6.92
C LEU A 44 -6.88 6.48 7.23
N TYR A 45 -6.65 5.61 6.26
CA TYR A 45 -5.72 4.50 6.36
C TYR A 45 -4.71 4.63 5.22
N LEU A 46 -3.45 4.85 5.59
CA LEU A 46 -2.33 4.75 4.66
C LEU A 46 -1.86 3.30 4.68
N LYS A 47 -1.90 2.63 3.54
CA LYS A 47 -1.60 1.21 3.38
C LYS A 47 -0.41 1.03 2.46
N LYS A 48 0.41 0.03 2.72
CA LYS A 48 1.54 -0.39 1.91
C LYS A 48 1.49 -1.90 1.75
N ASP A 49 1.20 -2.32 0.53
CA ASP A 49 1.13 -3.71 0.13
C ASP A 49 2.34 -4.01 -0.76
N ASN A 50 3.21 -4.89 -0.29
CA ASN A 50 4.23 -5.48 -1.14
C ASN A 50 3.65 -6.73 -1.81
N TRP A 51 4.13 -7.10 -2.99
CA TRP A 51 3.77 -8.34 -3.68
C TRP A 51 4.86 -8.74 -4.68
N GLY A 52 4.72 -9.94 -5.24
CA GLY A 52 5.76 -10.55 -6.08
C GLY A 52 6.77 -11.33 -5.25
N ILE A 53 7.37 -12.36 -5.86
CA ILE A 53 8.27 -13.32 -5.19
C ILE A 53 9.50 -12.61 -4.59
N SER A 54 9.98 -11.55 -5.26
CA SER A 54 11.08 -10.69 -4.84
C SER A 54 10.66 -9.53 -3.93
N GLY A 55 9.36 -9.29 -3.71
CA GLY A 55 8.85 -8.12 -2.99
C GLY A 55 9.16 -6.79 -3.67
N ASP A 56 9.50 -6.80 -4.96
CA ASP A 56 9.88 -5.63 -5.75
C ASP A 56 8.67 -4.80 -6.23
N LYS A 57 7.46 -5.35 -6.08
CA LYS A 57 6.23 -4.65 -6.39
C LYS A 57 5.61 -4.14 -5.11
N GLN A 58 5.67 -2.83 -4.93
CA GLN A 58 5.02 -2.13 -3.85
C GLN A 58 3.87 -1.30 -4.39
N ILE A 59 2.77 -1.28 -3.65
CA ILE A 59 1.66 -0.39 -3.87
C ILE A 59 1.33 0.28 -2.56
N MET A 60 1.10 1.57 -2.63
CA MET A 60 0.59 2.33 -1.51
C MET A 60 -0.79 2.85 -1.84
N SER A 61 -1.64 2.88 -0.83
CA SER A 61 -2.96 3.48 -0.96
C SER A 61 -3.33 4.33 0.23
N LEU A 62 -4.11 5.39 -0.03
CA LEU A 62 -4.80 6.13 1.01
C LEU A 62 -6.30 5.85 0.85
N SER A 63 -6.88 5.24 1.88
CA SER A 63 -8.24 4.71 1.87
C SER A 63 -9.02 5.16 3.10
N ARG A 64 -10.35 5.15 3.01
CA ARG A 64 -11.26 5.34 4.15
C ARG A 64 -11.61 4.02 4.84
N SER A 65 -11.36 2.89 4.17
CA SER A 65 -11.61 1.56 4.74
C SER A 65 -10.34 1.04 5.41
N LYS A 66 -10.48 0.43 6.58
CA LYS A 66 -9.39 -0.30 7.23
C LYS A 66 -8.99 -1.56 6.45
N TRP A 67 -9.95 -2.18 5.77
CA TRP A 67 -9.74 -3.47 5.12
C TRP A 67 -8.86 -3.33 3.88
N THR A 68 -7.86 -4.21 3.79
CA THR A 68 -7.07 -4.49 2.61
C THR A 68 -7.76 -5.61 1.84
N SER A 69 -8.64 -5.29 0.90
CA SER A 69 -8.94 -6.25 -0.17
C SER A 69 -7.78 -6.23 -1.15
N ILE A 70 -7.31 -7.40 -1.57
CA ILE A 70 -6.41 -7.52 -2.73
C ILE A 70 -7.05 -6.83 -3.95
N ASP A 71 -8.38 -6.82 -4.01
CA ASP A 71 -9.16 -5.94 -4.87
C ASP A 71 -9.02 -4.49 -4.41
N ARG A 72 -8.04 -3.83 -5.02
CA ARG A 72 -7.79 -2.41 -4.91
C ARG A 72 -8.99 -1.65 -5.46
N ASP A 73 -9.61 -0.84 -4.63
CA ASP A 73 -10.68 0.02 -5.10
C ASP A 73 -10.11 1.26 -5.77
N SER A 74 -9.71 1.13 -7.04
CA SER A 74 -9.14 2.25 -7.80
C SER A 74 -10.12 3.40 -8.06
N GLU A 75 -11.41 3.20 -7.78
CA GLU A 75 -12.42 4.24 -7.91
C GLU A 75 -12.55 5.08 -6.64
N ASN A 76 -12.32 4.45 -5.47
CA ASN A 76 -12.51 5.06 -4.16
C ASN A 76 -11.24 5.25 -3.33
N ASP A 77 -10.07 4.78 -3.78
CA ASP A 77 -8.79 4.94 -3.08
C ASP A 77 -7.77 5.72 -3.91
N TYR A 78 -6.94 6.52 -3.25
CA TYR A 78 -5.72 7.02 -3.88
C TYR A 78 -4.75 5.85 -4.02
N ILE A 79 -4.21 5.65 -5.23
CA ILE A 79 -3.27 4.55 -5.50
C ILE A 79 -1.94 5.11 -6.02
N LEU A 80 -0.85 4.59 -5.47
CA LEU A 80 0.50 4.90 -5.89
C LEU A 80 1.28 3.60 -6.09
N GLU A 81 1.63 3.32 -7.33
CA GLU A 81 2.40 2.13 -7.70
C GLU A 81 3.90 2.43 -7.67
N GLY A 82 4.68 1.44 -7.26
CA GLY A 82 6.13 1.47 -7.26
C GLY A 82 6.74 1.65 -5.87
N LEU A 83 8.02 1.29 -5.79
CA LEU A 83 8.85 1.40 -4.59
C LEU A 83 9.15 2.88 -4.32
N GLN A 84 8.40 3.48 -3.40
CA GLN A 84 8.71 4.80 -2.87
C GLN A 84 8.20 4.94 -1.44
N GLU A 85 8.73 5.93 -0.74
CA GLU A 85 8.31 6.25 0.62
C GLU A 85 7.34 7.42 0.59
N VAL A 86 6.45 7.45 1.59
CA VAL A 86 5.51 8.55 1.78
C VAL A 86 5.85 9.24 3.08
N PHE A 87 6.16 10.52 2.98
CA PHE A 87 6.17 11.40 4.15
C PHE A 87 4.84 12.09 4.22
N TYR A 88 4.35 12.32 5.44
CA TYR A 88 3.10 13.02 5.60
C TYR A 88 3.09 13.88 6.85
N LYS A 89 2.27 14.93 6.78
CA LYS A 89 1.94 15.80 7.89
C LYS A 89 0.44 15.93 7.99
N GLN A 90 -0.05 15.73 9.19
CA GLN A 90 -1.44 15.92 9.53
C GLN A 90 -1.63 17.29 10.18
N THR A 91 -2.66 18.00 9.75
CA THR A 91 -3.23 19.15 10.46
C THR A 91 -4.70 18.86 10.79
N LYS A 92 -5.39 19.86 11.32
CA LYS A 92 -6.79 19.78 11.77
C LYS A 92 -7.75 19.09 10.79
N ASP A 93 -7.69 19.49 9.54
CA ASP A 93 -8.60 19.08 8.46
C ASP A 93 -7.87 18.59 7.20
N THR A 94 -6.53 18.69 7.18
CA THR A 94 -5.74 18.46 5.98
C THR A 94 -4.71 17.35 6.23
N LEU A 95 -4.64 16.41 5.29
CA LEU A 95 -3.53 15.48 5.16
C LEU A 95 -2.62 15.95 4.04
N THR A 96 -1.40 16.37 4.37
CA THR A 96 -0.38 16.72 3.37
C THR A 96 0.54 15.53 3.16
N LEU A 97 0.58 15.02 1.94
CA LEU A 97 1.47 13.96 1.48
C LEU A 97 2.63 14.59 0.70
N PHE A 98 3.85 14.21 1.05
CA PHE A 98 5.07 14.60 0.36
C PHE A 98 5.64 13.38 -0.36
N LEU A 99 5.74 13.47 -1.68
CA LEU A 99 5.88 12.31 -2.56
C LEU A 99 6.93 12.58 -3.64
N ARG A 100 7.56 11.53 -4.17
CA ARG A 100 8.35 11.64 -5.41
C ARG A 100 7.48 11.64 -6.66
N ARG A 101 6.30 11.03 -6.56
CA ARG A 101 5.25 11.00 -7.59
C ARG A 101 3.89 11.03 -6.92
N LYS A 102 2.97 11.81 -7.46
CA LYS A 102 1.60 11.89 -6.92
C LYS A 102 0.87 10.56 -7.04
N PHE A 103 0.02 10.27 -6.06
CA PHE A 103 -1.02 9.25 -6.17
C PHE A 103 -1.93 9.57 -7.35
N LYS A 104 -2.40 8.51 -8.02
CA LYS A 104 -3.52 8.59 -8.94
C LYS A 104 -4.74 9.02 -8.16
N LEU A 105 -5.44 10.03 -8.69
CA LEU A 105 -6.66 10.52 -8.10
C LEU A 105 -7.79 9.49 -8.32
N PRO A 106 -8.50 9.10 -7.25
CA PRO A 106 -9.75 8.35 -7.36
C PRO A 106 -10.83 9.20 -8.04
N LYS A 107 -11.83 8.53 -8.63
CA LYS A 107 -12.99 9.23 -9.21
C LYS A 107 -13.90 9.76 -8.11
N ASP A 108 -14.15 8.94 -7.09
CA ASP A 108 -15.23 9.14 -6.11
C ASP A 108 -14.71 9.04 -4.66
N PHE A 109 -13.62 9.75 -4.36
CA PHE A 109 -13.12 9.82 -2.97
C PHE A 109 -13.89 10.86 -2.17
N GLU A 110 -14.95 10.40 -1.52
CA GLU A 110 -15.74 11.22 -0.61
C GLU A 110 -15.07 11.28 0.76
N SER A 111 -14.31 12.33 1.06
CA SER A 111 -13.77 12.55 2.41
C SER A 111 -13.98 13.99 2.84
N LYS A 112 -14.16 14.21 4.14
CA LYS A 112 -14.15 15.54 4.74
C LYS A 112 -12.73 16.08 4.92
N VAL A 113 -11.74 15.18 4.86
CA VAL A 113 -10.33 15.52 4.98
C VAL A 113 -9.82 16.06 3.65
N VAL A 114 -9.19 17.22 3.69
CA VAL A 114 -8.52 17.80 2.52
C VAL A 114 -7.22 17.04 2.26
N ILE A 115 -7.12 16.37 1.11
CA ILE A 115 -5.90 15.67 0.71
C ILE A 115 -5.04 16.59 -0.16
N ARG A 116 -3.85 16.97 0.34
CA ARG A 116 -2.88 17.76 -0.41
C ARG A 116 -1.68 16.89 -0.78
N GLN A 117 -1.34 16.87 -2.06
CA GLN A 117 -0.16 16.15 -2.56
C GLN A 117 0.90 17.14 -3.03
N ILE A 118 2.08 17.08 -2.43
CA ILE A 118 3.27 17.87 -2.80
C ILE A 118 4.28 16.91 -3.39
N GLU A 119 4.57 17.11 -4.68
CA GLU A 119 5.64 16.38 -5.35
C GLU A 119 6.96 17.09 -5.09
N LEU A 120 7.96 16.33 -4.65
CA LEU A 120 9.26 16.84 -4.24
C LEU A 120 10.36 16.32 -5.16
N GLU A 121 11.32 17.18 -5.43
CA GLU A 121 12.58 16.78 -6.03
C GLU A 121 13.47 16.07 -5.01
N ASN A 122 14.50 15.36 -5.51
CA ASN A 122 15.37 14.53 -4.68
C ASN A 122 15.98 15.28 -3.48
N PRO A 123 16.54 16.51 -3.61
CA PRO A 123 17.12 17.21 -2.46
C PRO A 123 16.10 17.44 -1.33
N GLN A 124 14.92 17.93 -1.67
CA GLN A 124 13.84 18.19 -0.70
C GLN A 124 13.33 16.90 -0.05
N PHE A 125 13.31 15.81 -0.81
CA PHE A 125 12.94 14.49 -0.30
C PHE A 125 13.97 13.96 0.70
N MET A 126 15.26 14.18 0.45
CA MET A 126 16.34 13.82 1.38
C MET A 126 16.28 14.63 2.68
N ASP A 127 15.94 15.92 2.60
CA ASP A 127 15.74 16.74 3.80
C ASP A 127 14.61 16.19 4.69
N LEU A 128 13.49 15.75 4.08
CA LEU A 128 12.41 15.10 4.81
C LEU A 128 12.81 13.75 5.41
N PHE A 129 13.65 13.00 4.71
CA PHE A 129 14.20 11.74 5.21
C PHE A 129 14.96 11.97 6.52
N ASP A 130 15.82 12.98 6.58
CA ASP A 130 16.57 13.30 7.79
C ASP A 130 15.68 13.89 8.89
N GLN A 131 14.70 14.73 8.53
CA GLN A 131 13.71 15.22 9.49
C GLN A 131 12.84 14.11 10.09
N SER A 132 12.55 13.05 9.33
CA SER A 132 11.78 11.92 9.82
C SER A 132 12.54 11.12 10.89
N LYS A 133 13.87 10.98 10.74
CA LYS A 133 14.72 10.35 11.77
C LYS A 133 14.70 11.13 13.09
N LEU A 134 14.49 12.43 13.00
CA LEU A 134 14.35 13.34 14.16
C LEU A 134 12.90 13.42 14.68
N GLY A 135 11.95 12.67 14.11
CA GLY A 135 10.55 12.68 14.52
C GLY A 135 9.76 13.93 14.14
N LYS A 136 10.31 14.82 13.29
CA LYS A 136 9.65 16.08 12.90
C LYS A 136 8.54 15.87 11.86
N VAL A 137 8.65 14.81 11.06
CA VAL A 137 7.70 14.45 9.99
C VAL A 137 7.45 12.94 10.07
N ALA A 138 6.21 12.52 9.87
CA ALA A 138 5.87 11.11 9.85
C ALA A 138 6.29 10.48 8.53
N ARG A 139 6.93 9.31 8.60
CA ARG A 139 7.34 8.48 7.47
C ARG A 139 6.54 7.18 7.47
N PHE A 140 6.22 6.69 6.29
CA PHE A 140 5.51 5.45 6.05
C PHE A 140 6.17 4.60 4.97
#